data_AF-A0A3F2S4Z4-F1
#
_entry.id   AF-A0A3F2S4Z4-F1
#
_cell.length_a   1.000
_cell.length_b   1.000
_cell.length_c   1.000
_cell.angle_alpha   90.00
_cell.angle_beta   90.00
_cell.angle_gamma   90.00
#
_symmetry.space_group_name_H-M   'P 1'
#
loop_
_entity.id
_entity.type
_entity.pdbx_description
1 polymer ?
#
loop_
_entity_poly.entity_id
_entity_poly.type
_entity_poly.pdbx_seq_one_letter_code
_entity_poly.pdbx_strand_id
1 'polypeptide(L)'
;MSSASSRLSIDELDGPSRRLLKARHHDVDKMEIQTNTLTAMLHSESIKFTVYKLQIRSTARYTDTGEWMLVKRYSEFFFYRQTLLKLFQKWDLQFRDDKKRVQCKEFALATSLLLPSLEIPTFPRKHMRCDTEAIVKERRRKLQQFVRKLLDAYTDISVFLHDTQSRSSRNFSNLHEMLVLIEEFLDIPKEQKEINRRQTAAVLALEDVDMMTSLKSMTRTEW
;
A
#
# COMPACT_ATOMS: atom_id res chain seq x y z
N MET A 1 -3.85 -15.64 16.84
CA MET A 1 -2.41 -15.28 16.77
C MET A 1 -2.32 -13.89 16.16
N SER A 2 -1.81 -12.94 16.93
CA SER A 2 -1.88 -11.50 16.67
C SER A 2 -1.01 -11.08 15.48
N SER A 3 -1.62 -10.51 14.44
CA SER A 3 -0.91 -9.93 13.30
C SER A 3 -0.53 -8.47 13.61
N ALA A 4 0.55 -8.29 14.35
CA ALA A 4 1.22 -7.00 14.41
C ALA A 4 2.01 -6.81 13.10
N SER A 5 1.31 -6.33 12.06
CA SER A 5 1.99 -5.74 10.90
C SER A 5 2.71 -4.50 11.44
N SER A 6 4.01 -4.37 11.20
CA SER A 6 4.77 -3.16 11.57
C SER A 6 4.19 -1.96 10.83
N ARG A 7 3.25 -1.29 11.50
CA ARG A 7 2.67 -0.01 11.13
C ARG A 7 3.76 1.05 11.28
N LEU A 8 3.70 2.14 10.51
CA LEU A 8 4.31 3.40 10.95
C LEU A 8 4.07 3.54 12.45
N SER A 9 5.13 3.64 13.25
CA SER A 9 4.95 3.84 14.67
C SER A 9 4.15 5.14 14.80
N ILE A 10 2.96 5.01 15.40
CA ILE A 10 2.02 6.10 15.63
C ILE A 10 2.70 7.28 16.38
N ASP A 11 3.86 7.02 16.97
CA ASP A 11 4.70 7.95 17.74
C ASP A 11 5.67 8.78 16.87
N GLU A 12 5.87 8.47 15.59
CA GLU A 12 6.75 9.26 14.69
C GLU A 12 6.02 10.34 13.87
N LEU A 13 4.68 10.34 13.87
CA LEU A 13 3.85 11.29 13.12
C LEU A 13 3.24 12.32 14.07
N ASP A 14 3.30 13.60 13.67
CA ASP A 14 2.65 14.67 14.44
C ASP A 14 1.11 14.57 14.33
N GLY A 15 0.40 15.20 15.27
CA GLY A 15 -1.04 15.06 15.52
C GLY A 15 -1.94 14.88 14.28
N PRO A 16 -1.82 15.70 13.22
CA PRO A 16 -2.67 15.63 12.03
C PRO A 16 -2.44 14.36 11.21
N SER A 17 -1.17 14.02 10.99
CA SER A 17 -0.75 12.86 10.19
C SER A 17 -1.04 11.55 10.91
N ARG A 18 -0.97 11.55 12.26
CA ARG A 18 -1.46 10.44 13.09
C ARG A 18 -2.97 10.21 12.95
N ARG A 19 -3.79 11.27 12.97
CA ARG A 19 -5.25 11.17 12.78
C ARG A 19 -5.58 10.69 11.36
N LEU A 20 -4.89 11.23 10.36
CA LEU A 20 -5.03 10.81 8.97
C LEU A 20 -4.69 9.33 8.81
N LEU A 21 -3.54 8.88 9.31
CA LEU A 21 -3.13 7.48 9.25
C LEU A 21 -4.17 6.56 9.90
N LYS A 22 -4.68 6.93 11.07
CA LYS A 22 -5.74 6.17 11.76
C LYS A 22 -7.02 6.08 10.92
N ALA A 23 -7.46 7.19 10.33
CA ALA A 23 -8.63 7.22 9.46
C ALA A 23 -8.43 6.32 8.23
N ARG A 24 -7.23 6.34 7.63
CA ARG A 24 -6.90 5.49 6.48
C ARG A 24 -6.85 4.01 6.82
N HIS A 25 -6.23 3.64 7.94
CA HIS A 25 -6.19 2.24 8.38
C HIS A 25 -7.58 1.70 8.61
N HIS A 26 -8.46 2.49 9.23
CA HIS A 26 -9.85 2.11 9.39
C HIS A 26 -10.56 1.89 8.04
N ASP A 27 -10.28 2.71 7.03
CA ASP A 27 -10.83 2.53 5.68
C ASP A 27 -10.31 1.24 5.00
N VAL A 28 -9.01 0.96 5.10
CA VAL A 28 -8.38 -0.26 4.57
C VAL A 28 -8.84 -1.52 5.32
N ASP A 29 -9.05 -1.43 6.63
CA ASP A 29 -9.57 -2.53 7.44
C ASP A 29 -11.00 -2.91 7.03
N LYS A 30 -11.77 -1.94 6.52
CA LYS A 30 -13.08 -2.15 5.92
C LYS A 30 -13.03 -2.57 4.45
N MET A 31 -11.85 -2.70 3.84
CA MET A 31 -11.75 -3.25 2.49
C MET A 31 -11.82 -4.78 2.51
N GLU A 32 -12.63 -5.31 1.61
CA GLU A 32 -12.71 -6.73 1.30
C GLU A 32 -12.03 -7.00 -0.05
N ILE A 33 -11.30 -8.12 -0.11
CA ILE A 33 -10.71 -8.61 -1.35
C ILE A 33 -11.28 -9.99 -1.64
N GLN A 34 -12.11 -10.09 -2.67
CA GLN A 34 -12.64 -11.37 -3.16
C GLN A 34 -11.82 -11.83 -4.37
N THR A 35 -11.18 -12.98 -4.25
CA THR A 35 -10.35 -13.51 -5.34
C THR A 35 -11.07 -14.63 -6.07
N ASN A 36 -11.20 -14.53 -7.38
CA ASN A 36 -11.66 -15.59 -8.28
C ASN A 36 -10.52 -15.99 -9.23
N THR A 37 -10.58 -17.21 -9.74
CA THR A 37 -9.55 -17.74 -10.66
C THR A 37 -10.18 -18.19 -11.96
N LEU A 38 -9.55 -17.85 -13.08
CA LEU A 38 -9.97 -18.29 -14.41
C LEU A 38 -8.80 -18.97 -15.12
N THR A 39 -9.09 -20.05 -15.81
CA THR A 39 -8.13 -20.71 -16.70
C THR A 39 -8.25 -20.09 -18.08
N ALA A 40 -7.20 -19.42 -18.54
CA ALA A 40 -7.09 -18.89 -19.89
C ALA A 40 -6.25 -19.84 -20.76
N MET A 41 -6.60 -19.93 -22.03
CA MET A 41 -5.85 -20.69 -23.04
C MET A 41 -5.37 -19.75 -24.13
N LEU A 42 -4.08 -19.79 -24.44
CA LEU A 42 -3.54 -19.05 -25.58
C LEU A 42 -3.93 -19.80 -26.86
N HIS A 43 -4.70 -19.16 -27.74
CA HIS A 43 -5.32 -19.76 -28.93
C HIS A 43 -4.33 -20.44 -29.87
N SER A 44 -3.06 -20.03 -29.87
CA SER A 44 -2.02 -20.51 -30.79
C SER A 44 -1.11 -21.61 -30.24
N GLU A 45 -1.06 -21.83 -28.92
CA GLU A 45 0.02 -22.66 -28.32
C GLU A 45 -0.47 -23.78 -27.39
N SER A 46 -1.78 -23.99 -27.22
CA SER A 46 -2.33 -24.95 -26.22
C SER A 46 -1.81 -24.75 -24.78
N ILE A 47 -1.15 -23.61 -24.51
CA ILE A 47 -0.65 -23.25 -23.19
C ILE A 47 -1.80 -22.72 -22.35
N LYS A 48 -2.06 -23.39 -21.23
CA LYS A 48 -3.03 -22.97 -20.23
C LYS A 48 -2.33 -22.20 -19.11
N PHE A 49 -2.93 -21.11 -18.66
CA PHE A 49 -2.45 -20.36 -17.50
C PHE A 49 -3.60 -19.85 -16.64
N THR A 50 -3.32 -19.67 -15.36
CA THR A 50 -4.30 -19.16 -14.39
C THR A 50 -4.22 -17.63 -14.29
N VAL A 51 -5.37 -16.98 -14.45
CA VAL A 51 -5.60 -15.57 -14.18
C VAL A 51 -6.31 -15.43 -12.84
N TYR A 52 -5.85 -14.49 -12.01
CA TYR A 52 -6.44 -14.15 -10.72
C TYR A 52 -7.19 -12.83 -10.86
N LYS A 53 -8.48 -12.86 -10.55
CA LYS A 53 -9.37 -11.69 -10.52
C LYS A 53 -9.62 -11.34 -9.06
N LEU A 54 -9.02 -10.26 -8.58
CA LEU A 54 -9.19 -9.76 -7.22
C LEU A 54 -10.13 -8.56 -7.26
N GLN A 55 -11.35 -8.74 -6.78
CA GLN A 55 -12.33 -7.67 -6.60
C GLN A 55 -12.06 -7.01 -5.26
N ILE A 56 -11.72 -5.72 -5.29
CA ILE A 56 -11.37 -4.92 -4.12
C ILE A 56 -12.50 -3.92 -3.91
N ARG A 57 -13.13 -3.96 -2.73
CA ARG A 57 -14.28 -3.11 -2.42
C ARG A 57 -14.26 -2.66 -0.97
N SER A 58 -14.81 -1.48 -0.69
CA SER A 58 -15.02 -1.03 0.68
C SER A 58 -16.38 -1.51 1.20
N THR A 59 -16.39 -2.16 2.36
CA THR A 59 -17.63 -2.56 3.06
C THR A 59 -18.26 -1.41 3.84
N ALA A 60 -17.57 -0.26 3.94
CA ALA A 60 -18.05 0.93 4.63
C ALA A 60 -19.05 1.74 3.82
N ARG A 61 -19.05 1.57 2.49
CA ARG A 61 -19.87 2.33 1.55
C ARG A 61 -20.98 1.42 1.04
N TYR A 62 -22.22 1.86 1.17
CA TYR A 62 -23.40 1.11 0.71
C TYR A 62 -23.62 1.22 -0.82
N THR A 63 -22.80 2.03 -1.50
CA THR A 63 -22.84 2.26 -2.95
C THR A 63 -21.60 1.66 -3.61
N ASP A 64 -21.71 1.15 -4.84
CA ASP A 64 -20.60 0.56 -5.63
C ASP A 64 -19.44 1.55 -5.94
N THR A 65 -19.51 2.77 -5.41
CA THR A 65 -18.45 3.77 -5.53
C THR A 65 -17.22 3.36 -4.73
N GLY A 66 -16.14 3.02 -5.44
CA GLY A 66 -14.86 2.62 -4.85
C GLY A 66 -14.58 1.12 -4.89
N GLU A 67 -15.34 0.36 -5.68
CA GLU A 67 -14.98 -0.99 -6.09
C GLU A 67 -14.13 -0.97 -7.37
N TRP A 68 -13.11 -1.82 -7.44
CA TRP A 68 -12.40 -2.10 -8.69
C TRP A 68 -11.87 -3.53 -8.74
N MET A 69 -11.50 -3.97 -9.94
CA MET A 69 -11.03 -5.32 -10.19
C MET A 69 -9.58 -5.32 -10.66
N LEU A 70 -8.72 -6.02 -9.91
CA LEU A 70 -7.34 -6.30 -10.29
C LEU A 70 -7.29 -7.66 -11.00
N VAL A 71 -6.98 -7.67 -12.29
CA VAL A 71 -6.93 -8.88 -13.12
C VAL A 71 -5.50 -9.12 -13.57
N LYS A 72 -4.81 -10.11 -12.96
CA LYS A 72 -3.41 -10.41 -13.28
C LYS A 72 -3.13 -11.91 -13.23
N ARG A 73 -2.18 -12.41 -14.02
CA ARG A 73 -1.61 -13.77 -13.92
C ARG A 73 -0.44 -13.79 -12.94
N TYR A 74 -0.11 -14.98 -12.40
CA TYR A 74 0.99 -15.13 -11.43
C TYR A 74 2.32 -14.52 -11.91
N SER A 75 2.65 -14.64 -13.20
CA SER A 75 3.91 -14.09 -13.74
C SER A 75 3.99 -12.57 -13.65
N GLU A 76 2.87 -11.85 -13.68
CA GLU A 76 2.84 -10.39 -13.49
C GLU A 76 3.14 -10.04 -12.03
N PHE A 77 2.52 -10.73 -11.06
CA PHE A 77 2.88 -10.59 -9.64
C PHE A 77 4.36 -10.90 -9.40
N PHE A 78 4.87 -11.97 -10.02
CA PHE A 78 6.26 -12.36 -9.90
C PHE A 78 7.20 -11.30 -10.48
N PHE A 79 6.88 -10.76 -11.66
CA PHE A 79 7.67 -9.69 -12.28
C PHE A 79 7.65 -8.43 -11.40
N TYR A 80 6.48 -8.01 -10.93
CA TYR A 80 6.32 -6.87 -10.03
C TYR A 80 7.15 -7.03 -8.75
N ARG A 81 7.10 -8.21 -8.12
CA ARG A 81 7.95 -8.54 -6.96
C ARG A 81 9.43 -8.34 -7.28
N GLN A 82 9.90 -8.83 -8.44
CA GLN A 82 11.30 -8.66 -8.85
C GLN A 82 11.65 -7.20 -9.06
N THR A 83 10.75 -6.41 -9.65
CA THR A 83 10.92 -4.97 -9.82
C THR A 83 11.09 -4.26 -8.47
N LEU A 84 10.22 -4.52 -7.50
CA LEU A 84 10.34 -3.95 -6.16
C LEU A 84 11.65 -4.34 -5.47
N LEU A 85 12.05 -5.62 -5.52
CA LEU A 85 13.30 -6.07 -4.93
C LEU A 85 14.54 -5.42 -5.56
N LYS A 86 14.54 -5.24 -6.88
CA LYS A 86 15.61 -4.51 -7.57
C LYS A 86 15.67 -3.04 -7.15
N LEU A 87 14.51 -2.42 -6.93
CA LEU A 87 14.45 -1.03 -6.47
C LEU A 87 14.95 -0.89 -5.03
N PHE A 88 14.60 -1.84 -4.14
CA PHE A 88 15.21 -1.93 -2.81
C PHE A 88 16.73 -2.07 -2.89
N GLN A 89 17.23 -2.99 -3.70
CA GLN A 89 18.67 -3.18 -3.88
C GLN A 89 19.37 -1.92 -4.40
N LYS A 90 18.77 -1.25 -5.41
CA LYS A 90 19.31 0.01 -5.95
C LYS A 90 19.29 1.12 -4.92
N TRP A 91 18.28 1.20 -4.07
CA TRP A 91 18.21 2.21 -3.00
C TRP A 91 19.23 1.90 -1.90
N ASP A 92 19.35 0.64 -1.50
CA ASP A 92 20.31 0.18 -0.49
C ASP A 92 21.76 0.55 -0.90
N LEU A 93 22.11 0.31 -2.17
CA LEU A 93 23.42 0.67 -2.74
C LEU A 93 23.72 2.18 -2.78
N GLN A 94 22.71 3.05 -2.59
CA GLN A 94 22.94 4.51 -2.51
C GLN A 94 23.52 4.92 -1.16
N PHE A 95 23.36 4.09 -0.12
CA PHE A 95 23.94 4.37 1.19
C PHE A 95 25.41 4.00 1.19
N ARG A 96 26.25 4.99 1.51
CA ARG A 96 27.71 4.79 1.68
C ARG A 96 28.10 4.30 3.08
N ASP A 97 27.17 4.40 4.03
CA ASP A 97 27.37 4.10 5.45
C ASP A 97 26.06 3.52 6.01
N ASP A 98 26.17 2.41 6.72
CA ASP A 98 25.05 1.76 7.42
C ASP A 98 24.36 2.68 8.43
N LYS A 99 25.08 3.62 9.05
CA LYS A 99 24.47 4.59 9.98
C LYS A 99 23.45 5.48 9.26
N LYS A 100 23.77 5.94 8.05
CA LYS A 100 22.84 6.75 7.23
C LYS A 100 21.66 5.93 6.72
N ARG A 101 21.90 4.65 6.43
CA ARG A 101 20.86 3.70 6.02
C ARG A 101 19.82 3.51 7.13
N VAL A 102 20.27 3.25 8.36
CA VAL A 102 19.38 3.04 9.52
C VAL A 102 18.62 4.32 9.91
N GLN A 103 19.22 5.49 9.72
CA GLN A 103 18.58 6.78 10.01
C GLN A 103 17.60 7.25 8.92
N CYS A 104 17.59 6.62 7.74
CA CYS A 104 16.69 7.00 6.65
C CYS A 104 15.28 6.49 6.92
N LYS A 105 14.41 7.39 7.38
CA LYS A 105 13.00 7.10 7.69
C LYS A 105 12.25 6.52 6.49
N GLU A 106 12.48 7.05 5.29
CA GLU A 106 11.81 6.60 4.07
C GLU A 106 12.17 5.16 3.72
N PHE A 107 13.46 4.80 3.85
CA PHE A 107 13.93 3.46 3.57
C PHE A 107 13.47 2.48 4.65
N ALA A 108 13.57 2.85 5.92
CA ALA A 108 13.06 2.05 7.04
C ALA A 108 11.55 1.77 6.90
N LEU A 109 10.78 2.80 6.51
CA LEU A 109 9.36 2.68 6.24
C LEU A 109 9.09 1.69 5.11
N ALA A 110 9.67 1.91 3.93
CA ALA A 110 9.46 1.07 2.77
C ALA A 110 9.83 -0.40 3.05
N THR A 111 10.98 -0.62 3.69
CA THR A 111 11.47 -1.96 4.03
C THR A 111 10.53 -2.66 5.00
N SER A 112 10.07 -1.98 6.07
CA SER A 112 9.16 -2.57 7.06
C SER A 112 7.79 -2.97 6.48
N LEU A 113 7.27 -2.19 5.52
CA LEU A 113 5.95 -2.41 4.94
C LEU A 113 5.96 -3.46 3.81
N LEU A 114 6.95 -3.40 2.92
CA LEU A 114 6.94 -4.16 1.68
C LEU A 114 7.76 -5.46 1.76
N LEU A 115 8.97 -5.46 2.35
CA LEU A 115 9.85 -6.64 2.32
C LEU A 115 9.20 -7.91 2.87
N PRO A 116 8.49 -7.90 4.02
CA PRO A 116 7.90 -9.13 4.58
C PRO A 116 6.93 -9.82 3.61
N SER A 117 6.26 -9.03 2.75
CA SER A 117 5.30 -9.52 1.76
C SER A 117 5.97 -10.03 0.48
N LEU A 118 7.19 -9.58 0.21
CA LEU A 118 8.01 -10.00 -0.94
C LEU A 118 8.80 -11.29 -0.62
N GLU A 119 9.09 -11.57 0.64
CA GLU A 119 9.89 -12.74 1.03
C GLU A 119 9.16 -14.08 0.87
N ILE A 120 9.93 -15.16 0.70
CA ILE A 120 9.43 -16.54 0.67
C ILE A 120 9.53 -17.08 2.10
N PRO A 121 8.49 -17.73 2.66
CA PRO A 121 7.35 -18.34 1.97
C PRO A 121 6.08 -17.48 1.86
N THR A 122 6.10 -16.22 2.32
CA THR A 122 4.94 -15.31 2.28
C THR A 122 4.44 -15.12 0.85
N PHE A 123 5.35 -14.77 -0.06
CA PHE A 123 5.08 -14.73 -1.49
C PHE A 123 5.04 -16.14 -2.08
N PRO A 124 4.09 -16.45 -2.99
CA PRO A 124 3.99 -17.79 -3.58
C PRO A 124 5.22 -18.13 -4.43
N ARG A 125 5.71 -19.36 -4.33
CA ARG A 125 6.89 -19.80 -5.10
C ARG A 125 6.57 -19.95 -6.58
N LYS A 126 7.60 -19.76 -7.42
CA LYS A 126 7.51 -20.09 -8.84
C LYS A 126 7.53 -21.62 -8.99
N HIS A 127 6.52 -22.17 -9.62
CA HIS A 127 6.48 -23.58 -9.99
C HIS A 127 6.86 -23.70 -11.47
N MET A 128 7.69 -24.69 -11.80
CA MET A 128 8.09 -25.00 -13.19
C MET A 128 7.07 -25.91 -13.90
N ARG A 129 6.12 -26.49 -13.15
CA ARG A 129 5.08 -27.39 -13.66
C ARG A 129 3.81 -26.62 -13.98
N CYS A 130 2.91 -27.24 -14.76
CA CYS A 130 1.56 -26.73 -14.97
C CYS A 130 0.85 -26.49 -13.64
N ASP A 131 -0.04 -25.50 -13.63
CA ASP A 131 -0.82 -25.16 -12.45
C ASP A 131 -1.74 -26.33 -12.07
N THR A 132 -1.51 -26.92 -10.90
CA THR A 132 -2.43 -27.86 -10.27
C THR A 132 -3.42 -27.12 -9.39
N GLU A 133 -4.56 -27.72 -9.07
CA GLU A 133 -5.56 -27.09 -8.17
C GLU A 133 -4.96 -26.69 -6.81
N ALA A 134 -4.05 -27.52 -6.28
CA ALA A 134 -3.33 -27.21 -5.04
C ALA A 134 -2.47 -25.95 -5.18
N ILE A 135 -1.74 -25.80 -6.29
CA ILE A 135 -0.92 -24.62 -6.58
C ILE A 135 -1.81 -23.38 -6.74
N VAL A 136 -2.93 -23.50 -7.46
CA VAL A 136 -3.87 -22.39 -7.67
C VAL A 136 -4.50 -21.95 -6.35
N LYS A 137 -4.91 -22.89 -5.49
CA LYS A 137 -5.48 -22.59 -4.17
C LYS A 137 -4.46 -21.90 -3.25
N GLU A 138 -3.21 -22.37 -3.24
CA GLU A 138 -2.13 -21.73 -2.49
C GLU A 138 -1.87 -20.30 -2.99
N ARG A 139 -1.68 -20.14 -4.30
CA ARG A 139 -1.43 -18.84 -4.93
C ARG A 139 -2.57 -17.87 -4.68
N ARG A 140 -3.82 -18.30 -4.84
CA ARG A 140 -5.01 -17.49 -4.56
C ARG A 140 -4.92 -16.86 -3.16
N ARG A 141 -4.68 -17.67 -2.13
CA ARG A 141 -4.57 -17.19 -0.75
C ARG A 141 -3.39 -16.22 -0.57
N LYS A 142 -2.20 -16.59 -1.06
CA LYS A 142 -0.98 -15.79 -0.86
C LYS A 142 -1.00 -14.48 -1.65
N LEU A 143 -1.50 -14.48 -2.89
CA LEU A 143 -1.63 -13.29 -3.71
C LEU A 143 -2.69 -12.33 -3.14
N GLN A 144 -3.80 -12.85 -2.61
CA GLN A 144 -4.77 -12.02 -1.90
C GLN A 144 -4.16 -11.33 -0.68
N GLN A 145 -3.37 -12.07 0.13
CA GLN A 145 -2.65 -11.50 1.27
C GLN A 145 -1.60 -10.48 0.83
N PHE A 146 -0.88 -10.76 -0.27
CA PHE A 146 0.08 -9.83 -0.86
C PHE A 146 -0.58 -8.52 -1.28
N VAL A 147 -1.73 -8.57 -1.97
CA VAL A 147 -2.48 -7.37 -2.38
C VAL A 147 -3.00 -6.59 -1.16
N ARG A 148 -3.50 -7.26 -0.12
CA ARG A 148 -3.86 -6.60 1.15
C ARG A 148 -2.68 -5.81 1.73
N LYS A 149 -1.49 -6.40 1.74
CA LYS A 149 -0.28 -5.74 2.24
C LYS A 149 0.19 -4.59 1.36
N LEU A 150 -0.01 -4.67 0.03
CA LEU A 150 0.26 -3.54 -0.85
C LEU A 150 -0.71 -2.37 -0.61
N LEU A 151 -1.98 -2.64 -0.29
CA LEU A 151 -2.94 -1.58 0.08
C LEU A 151 -2.58 -0.92 1.43
N ASP A 152 -2.15 -1.72 2.41
CA ASP A 152 -1.61 -1.20 3.68
C ASP A 152 -0.39 -0.31 3.39
N ALA A 153 0.57 -0.78 2.58
CA ALA A 153 1.77 -0.03 2.24
C ALA A 153 1.48 1.25 1.44
N TYR A 154 0.58 1.17 0.45
CA TYR A 154 0.09 2.33 -0.30
C TYR A 154 -0.42 3.42 0.64
N THR A 155 -1.22 3.01 1.62
CA THR A 155 -1.80 3.91 2.61
C THR A 155 -0.71 4.61 3.43
N ASP A 156 0.16 3.85 4.07
CA ASP A 156 1.19 4.38 4.97
C ASP A 156 2.17 5.29 4.22
N ILE A 157 2.63 4.85 3.04
CA ILE A 157 3.55 5.63 2.20
C ILE A 157 2.88 6.91 1.71
N SER A 158 1.60 6.87 1.30
CA SER A 158 0.88 8.06 0.85
C SER A 158 0.72 9.12 1.94
N VAL A 159 0.45 8.69 3.18
CA VAL A 159 0.34 9.59 4.34
C VAL A 159 1.70 10.17 4.69
N PHE A 160 2.74 9.33 4.74
CA PHE A 160 4.11 9.77 5.03
C PHE A 160 4.61 10.81 4.02
N LEU A 161 4.40 10.58 2.73
CA LEU A 161 4.80 11.52 1.68
C LEU A 161 3.99 12.83 1.72
N HIS A 162 2.76 12.79 2.25
CA HIS A 162 1.95 13.99 2.42
C HIS A 162 2.43 14.87 3.59
N ASP A 163 2.88 14.24 4.68
CA ASP A 163 3.39 14.90 5.90
C ASP A 163 4.80 15.51 5.71
N THR A 164 5.59 14.90 4.82
CA THR A 164 7.01 15.28 4.68
C THR A 164 7.18 16.62 3.97
N GLN A 165 7.70 17.63 4.69
CA GLN A 165 8.00 18.96 4.16
C GLN A 165 9.16 18.97 3.14
N SER A 166 10.07 18.00 3.20
CA SER A 166 11.23 17.89 2.30
C SER A 166 10.94 17.05 1.05
N ARG A 167 10.19 17.62 0.11
CA ARG A 167 9.80 16.96 -1.16
C ARG A 167 10.93 16.79 -2.18
N SER A 168 12.12 17.31 -1.90
CA SER A 168 13.25 17.37 -2.84
C SER A 168 14.40 16.41 -2.51
N SER A 169 14.26 15.57 -1.47
CA SER A 169 15.29 14.59 -1.12
C SER A 169 15.28 13.41 -2.09
N ARG A 170 16.44 12.82 -2.36
CA ARG A 170 16.55 11.60 -3.18
C ARG A 170 15.77 10.42 -2.59
N ASN A 171 15.74 10.32 -1.26
CA ASN A 171 14.99 9.28 -0.54
C ASN A 171 13.48 9.46 -0.71
N PHE A 172 13.00 10.70 -0.68
CA PHE A 172 11.62 11.04 -1.00
C PHE A 172 11.28 10.62 -2.44
N SER A 173 12.15 10.91 -3.42
CA SER A 173 11.94 10.47 -4.80
C SER A 173 11.90 8.95 -4.95
N ASN A 174 12.79 8.21 -4.28
CA ASN A 174 12.77 6.74 -4.31
C ASN A 174 11.49 6.17 -3.69
N LEU A 175 11.02 6.74 -2.57
CA LEU A 175 9.78 6.33 -1.92
C LEU A 175 8.54 6.66 -2.77
N HIS A 176 8.55 7.82 -3.41
CA HIS A 176 7.51 8.22 -4.36
C HIS A 176 7.47 7.30 -5.59
N GLU A 177 8.64 6.91 -6.14
CA GLU A 177 8.73 5.93 -7.23
C GLU A 177 8.09 4.59 -6.82
N MET A 178 8.32 4.11 -5.59
CA MET A 178 7.63 2.93 -5.07
C MET A 178 6.12 3.12 -4.99
N LEU A 179 5.65 4.28 -4.50
CA LEU A 179 4.22 4.56 -4.41
C LEU A 179 3.56 4.47 -5.79
N VAL A 180 4.15 5.10 -6.81
CA VAL A 180 3.65 5.06 -8.19
C VAL A 180 3.59 3.62 -8.70
N LEU A 181 4.65 2.83 -8.48
CA LEU A 181 4.65 1.41 -8.87
C LEU A 181 3.55 0.61 -8.17
N ILE A 182 3.25 0.90 -6.90
CA ILE A 182 2.13 0.25 -6.18
C ILE A 182 0.80 0.66 -6.80
N GLU A 183 0.61 1.96 -7.08
CA GLU A 183 -0.62 2.46 -7.69
C GLU A 183 -0.90 1.84 -9.06
N GLU A 184 0.13 1.77 -9.92
CA GLU A 184 0.05 1.17 -11.24
C GLU A 184 -0.21 -0.33 -11.15
N PHE A 185 0.48 -1.05 -10.26
CA PHE A 185 0.30 -2.48 -10.14
C PHE A 185 -1.09 -2.86 -9.61
N LEU A 186 -1.62 -2.09 -8.66
CA LEU A 186 -2.95 -2.30 -8.08
C LEU A 186 -4.09 -1.78 -8.97
N ASP A 187 -3.76 -1.17 -10.12
CA ASP A 187 -4.72 -0.53 -11.03
C ASP A 187 -5.67 0.43 -10.28
N ILE A 188 -5.15 1.23 -9.34
CA ILE A 188 -5.99 2.08 -8.46
C ILE A 188 -6.76 3.12 -9.30
N PRO A 189 -8.11 3.13 -9.28
CA PRO A 189 -8.91 4.06 -10.05
C PRO A 189 -8.68 5.53 -9.66
N LYS A 190 -8.81 6.45 -10.62
CA LYS A 190 -8.67 7.89 -10.37
C LYS A 190 -9.69 8.39 -9.36
N GLU A 191 -10.90 7.83 -9.39
CA GLU A 191 -11.99 8.10 -8.47
C GLU A 191 -11.59 7.75 -7.04
N GLN A 192 -10.92 6.61 -6.85
CA GLN A 192 -10.44 6.19 -5.54
C GLN A 192 -9.31 7.12 -5.05
N LYS A 193 -8.39 7.53 -5.94
CA LYS A 193 -7.36 8.52 -5.61
C LYS A 193 -7.95 9.88 -5.23
N GLU A 194 -9.02 10.31 -5.90
CA GLU A 194 -9.70 11.57 -5.61
C GLU A 194 -10.49 11.51 -4.30
N ILE A 195 -11.18 10.40 -4.01
CA ILE A 195 -11.80 10.14 -2.70
C ILE A 195 -10.73 10.25 -1.61
N ASN A 196 -9.58 9.61 -1.84
CA ASN A 196 -8.46 9.68 -0.93
C ASN A 196 -8.02 11.14 -0.73
N ARG A 197 -7.79 11.89 -1.80
CA ARG A 197 -7.37 13.30 -1.72
C ARG A 197 -8.35 14.15 -0.91
N ARG A 198 -9.66 13.99 -1.15
CA ARG A 198 -10.72 14.72 -0.42
C ARG A 198 -10.76 14.36 1.06
N GLN A 199 -10.65 13.07 1.40
CA GLN A 199 -10.60 12.62 2.78
C GLN A 199 -9.37 13.19 3.51
N THR A 200 -8.20 13.19 2.85
CA THR A 200 -7.00 13.83 3.40
C THR A 200 -7.24 15.32 3.65
N ALA A 201 -7.75 16.06 2.67
CA ALA A 201 -8.03 17.48 2.82
C ALA A 201 -9.04 17.76 3.95
N ALA A 202 -10.09 16.95 4.07
CA ALA A 202 -11.08 17.10 5.13
C ALA A 202 -10.49 16.84 6.53
N VAL A 203 -9.69 15.78 6.70
CA VAL A 203 -9.04 15.47 7.99
C VAL A 203 -8.08 16.59 8.41
N LEU A 204 -7.36 17.18 7.46
CA LEU A 204 -6.48 18.32 7.72
C LEU A 204 -7.28 19.60 8.00
N ALA A 205 -8.36 19.88 7.27
CA ALA A 205 -9.19 21.06 7.50
C ALA A 205 -9.91 21.06 8.86
N LEU A 206 -10.22 19.89 9.44
CA LEU A 206 -10.76 19.80 10.80
C LEU A 206 -9.81 20.36 11.86
N GLU A 207 -8.50 20.41 11.57
CA GLU A 207 -7.49 21.01 12.44
C GLU A 207 -7.54 22.53 12.47
N ASP A 208 -7.76 23.18 11.31
CA ASP A 208 -7.86 24.64 11.23
C ASP A 208 -8.96 25.17 12.14
N VAL A 209 -10.05 24.40 12.29
CA VAL A 209 -11.18 24.74 13.16
C VAL A 209 -10.85 24.56 14.65
N ASP A 210 -10.17 23.47 15.04
CA ASP A 210 -9.77 23.21 16.43
C ASP A 210 -8.72 24.23 16.93
N MET A 211 -7.76 24.62 16.08
CA MET A 211 -6.79 25.67 16.42
C MET A 211 -7.44 27.04 16.55
N MET A 212 -8.34 27.41 15.62
CA MET A 212 -9.05 28.69 15.68
C MET A 212 -9.99 28.81 16.87
N THR A 213 -10.62 27.71 17.29
CA THR A 213 -11.51 27.71 18.47
C THR A 213 -10.72 27.79 19.78
N SER A 214 -9.57 27.11 19.87
CA SER A 214 -8.68 27.21 21.02
C SER A 214 -8.09 28.62 21.18
N LEU A 215 -7.65 29.25 20.08
CA LEU A 215 -7.14 30.64 20.09
C LEU A 215 -8.21 31.67 20.48
N LYS A 216 -9.47 31.44 20.07
CA LYS A 216 -10.62 32.26 20.48
C LYS A 216 -11.02 32.07 21.94
N SER A 217 -10.74 30.92 22.55
CA SER A 217 -10.97 30.69 23.98
C SER A 217 -9.93 31.37 24.86
N MET A 218 -8.66 31.41 24.42
CA MET A 218 -7.60 32.13 25.16
C MET A 218 -7.79 33.65 25.14
N THR A 219 -8.22 34.23 24.01
CA THR A 219 -8.47 35.68 23.89
C THR A 219 -9.72 36.17 24.61
N ARG A 220 -10.56 35.26 25.13
CA ARG A 220 -11.81 35.60 25.84
C ARG A 220 -11.68 35.62 27.36
N THR A 221 -10.50 35.36 27.90
CA THR A 221 -10.23 35.26 29.35
C THR A 221 -9.52 36.50 29.93
N GLU A 222 -9.29 37.54 29.11
CA GLU A 222 -8.67 38.79 29.55
C GLU A 222 -9.65 39.97 29.49
N TRP A 223 -10.78 39.91 30.20
CA TRP A 223 -11.57 41.08 30.64
C TRP A 223 -12.36 40.74 31.91
#